data_AF-A0A9Q9BGW6-F1
#
_entry.id   AF-A0A9Q9BGW6-F1
#
_cell.length_a   1.000
_cell.length_b   1.000
_cell.length_c   1.000
_cell.angle_alpha   90.00
_cell.angle_beta   90.00
_cell.angle_gamma   90.00
#
_symmetry.space_group_name_H-M   'P 1'
#
loop_
_entity.id
_entity.type
_entity.pdbx_description
1 polymer ?
#
loop_
_entity_poly.entity_id
_entity_poly.type
_entity_poly.pdbx_seq_one_letter_code
_entity_poly.pdbx_strand_id
1 'polypeptide(L)' 'MRTTIVLNDSKIQKAFALTKIKTKTELIEVALDNLIKKYQIQDLKNYFGKCNLDIDLDNLRIKRWKYF' A
#
# COMPACT_ATOMS: atom_id res chain seq x y z
N MET A 1 14.29 -8.92 18.70
CA MET A 1 15.13 -10.13 18.53
C MET A 1 16.36 -9.76 17.71
N ARG A 2 17.58 -10.13 18.11
CA ARG A 2 18.80 -9.84 17.35
C ARG A 2 19.13 -11.04 16.46
N THR A 3 19.22 -10.83 15.16
CA THR A 3 19.46 -11.89 14.17
C THR A 3 20.51 -11.43 13.16
N THR A 4 21.26 -12.39 12.62
CA THR A 4 22.23 -12.14 11.54
C THR A 4 21.62 -12.66 10.24
N ILE A 5 21.39 -11.75 9.29
CA ILE A 5 20.78 -12.06 8.00
C ILE A 5 21.67 -11.49 6.91
N VAL A 6 21.97 -12.30 5.89
CA VAL A 6 22.72 -11.84 4.70
C VAL A 6 21.72 -11.24 3.71
N LEU A 7 21.93 -9.97 3.35
CA LEU A 7 21.07 -9.20 2.45
C LEU A 7 21.89 -8.65 1.29
N ASN A 8 21.24 -8.49 0.13
CA ASN A 8 21.89 -7.90 -1.05
C ASN A 8 22.02 -6.38 -0.88
N ASP A 9 23.25 -5.88 -0.85
CA ASP A 9 23.54 -4.45 -0.64
C ASP A 9 22.95 -3.54 -1.72
N SER A 10 22.87 -3.98 -2.98
CA SER A 10 22.27 -3.18 -4.06
C SER A 10 20.79 -2.88 -3.81
N LYS A 11 20.06 -3.83 -3.21
CA LYS A 11 18.63 -3.66 -2.86
C LYS A 11 18.49 -2.73 -1.66
N ILE A 12 19.40 -2.85 -0.68
CA ILE A 12 19.41 -2.01 0.52
C ILE A 12 19.71 -0.55 0.16
N GLN A 13 20.69 -0.28 -0.70
CA GLN A 13 21.00 1.08 -1.16
C GLN A 13 19.82 1.73 -1.90
N LYS A 14 19.17 0.99 -2.80
CA LYS A 14 17.95 1.47 -3.48
C LYS A 14 16.83 1.76 -2.49
N ALA A 15 16.62 0.88 -1.53
CA ALA A 15 15.59 1.05 -0.51
C ALA A 15 15.87 2.30 0.34
N PHE A 16 17.11 2.53 0.77
CA PHE A 16 17.50 3.76 1.48
C PHE A 16 17.31 5.03 0.66
N ALA A 17 17.66 5.00 -0.63
CA ALA A 17 17.45 6.15 -1.51
C ALA A 17 15.96 6.53 -1.64
N LEU A 18 15.08 5.53 -1.65
CA LEU A 18 13.63 5.73 -1.78
C LEU A 18 12.97 6.13 -0.46
N THR A 19 13.35 5.53 0.67
CA THR A 19 12.68 5.72 1.96
C THR A 19 13.31 6.81 2.82
N LYS A 20 14.54 7.24 2.51
CA LYS A 20 15.36 8.18 3.31
C LYS A 20 15.64 7.72 4.75
N ILE A 21 15.44 6.44 5.03
CA ILE A 21 15.74 5.82 6.33
C ILE A 21 17.25 5.78 6.55
N LYS A 22 17.71 5.87 7.80
CA LYS A 22 19.14 5.97 8.12
C LYS A 22 19.77 4.63 8.54
N THR A 23 18.97 3.70 9.06
CA THR A 23 19.50 2.46 9.64
C THR A 23 18.93 1.21 8.96
N LYS A 24 19.75 0.15 8.89
CA LYS A 24 19.33 -1.12 8.28
C LYS A 24 18.21 -1.79 9.09
N THR A 25 18.22 -1.63 10.42
CA THR A 25 17.20 -2.18 11.32
C THR A 25 15.84 -1.55 11.06
N GLU A 26 15.78 -0.22 11.07
CA GLU A 26 14.54 0.54 10.82
C GLU A 26 14.00 0.26 9.41
N LEU A 27 14.87 0.13 8.42
CA LEU A 27 14.47 -0.23 7.06
C LEU A 27 13.76 -1.59 7.00
N ILE A 28 14.26 -2.57 7.77
CA ILE A 28 13.67 -3.91 7.84
C ILE A 28 12.33 -3.87 8.57
N GLU A 29 12.22 -3.15 9.68
CA GLU A 29 10.95 -2.98 10.41
C GLU A 29 9.87 -2.35 9.52
N VAL A 30 10.20 -1.24 8.84
CA VAL A 30 9.27 -0.58 7.91
C VAL A 30 8.90 -1.50 6.74
N ALA A 31 9.84 -2.29 6.22
CA ALA A 31 9.55 -3.24 5.14
C ALA A 31 8.57 -4.33 5.59
N LEU A 32 8.73 -4.84 6.82
CA LEU A 32 7.82 -5.84 7.40
C LEU A 32 6.43 -5.26 7.64
N ASP A 33 6.34 -4.07 8.23
CA ASP A 33 5.05 -3.40 8.45
C ASP A 33 4.31 -3.14 7.14
N ASN A 34 5.02 -2.69 6.10
CA ASN A 34 4.45 -2.49 4.78
C ASN A 34 3.97 -3.80 4.15
N LEU A 35 4.70 -4.90 4.37
CA LEU A 35 4.28 -6.21 3.89
C LEU A 35 2.97 -6.65 4.57
N ILE A 36 2.89 -6.52 5.90
CA ILE A 36 1.68 -6.87 6.66
C ILE A 36 0.50 -6.01 6.20
N LYS A 37 0.68 -4.69 6.10
CA LYS A 37 -0.36 -3.76 5.62
C LYS A 37 -0.84 -4.12 4.22
N LYS A 38 0.07 -4.53 3.33
CA LYS A 38 -0.27 -4.95 1.97
C LYS A 38 -1.20 -6.16 1.97
N TYR A 39 -0.94 -7.15 2.81
CA TYR A 39 -1.82 -8.33 2.93
C TYR A 39 -3.17 -7.98 3.56
N GLN A 40 -3.19 -7.16 4.62
CA GLN A 40 -4.45 -6.70 5.24
C GLN A 40 -5.34 -5.95 4.24
N ILE A 41 -4.76 -5.11 3.38
CA ILE A 41 -5.49 -4.40 2.32
C ILE A 41 -5.91 -5.33 1.19
N GLN A 42 -5.12 -6.38 0.91
CA GLN A 42 -5.52 -7.38 -0.07
C GLN A 42 -6.79 -8.10 0.36
N ASP A 43 -7.00 -8.34 1.65
CA ASP A 43 -8.26 -8.89 2.16
C ASP A 43 -9.45 -7.95 1.92
N LEU A 44 -9.25 -6.62 1.96
CA LEU A 44 -10.30 -5.66 1.60
C LEU A 44 -10.74 -5.79 0.14
N LYS A 45 -9.84 -6.18 -0.77
CA LYS A 45 -10.22 -6.45 -2.17
C LYS A 45 -11.18 -7.62 -2.29
N ASN A 46 -11.17 -8.58 -1.36
CA ASN A 46 -12.12 -9.69 -1.34
C ASN A 46 -13.55 -9.25 -1.01
N TYR A 47 -13.75 -8.02 -0.50
CA TYR A 47 -15.06 -7.42 -0.26
C TYR A 47 -15.57 -6.62 -1.48
N PHE A 48 -14.75 -6.43 -2.51
CA PHE A 48 -15.15 -5.76 -3.75
C PHE A 48 -16.28 -6.56 -4.43
N GLY A 49 -17.44 -5.94 -4.61
CA GLY A 49 -18.63 -6.59 -5.19
C GLY A 49 -19.46 -7.46 -4.22
N LYS A 50 -19.02 -7.65 -2.97
CA LYS A 50 -19.83 -8.33 -1.92
C LYS A 50 -20.64 -7.36 -1.07
N CYS A 51 -20.20 -6.11 -0.97
CA CYS A 51 -20.99 -5.06 -0.34
C CYS A 51 -22.04 -4.56 -1.34
N ASN A 52 -23.31 -4.88 -1.07
CA ASN A 52 -24.43 -4.26 -1.77
C ASN A 52 -24.55 -2.82 -1.27
N LEU A 53 -23.88 -1.91 -1.97
CA LEU A 53 -23.98 -0.48 -1.72
C LEU A 53 -25.29 -0.03 -2.38
N ASP A 54 -26.29 0.32 -1.57
CA ASP A 54 -27.56 0.91 -2.01
C ASP A 54 -27.31 2.34 -2.51
N ILE A 55 -26.61 2.41 -3.64
CA ILE A 55 -26.17 3.65 -4.27
C ILE A 55 -26.71 3.66 -5.69
N ASP A 56 -27.55 4.66 -5.95
CA ASP A 56 -28.01 4.98 -7.29
C ASP A 56 -26.93 5.76 -8.04
N LEU A 57 -26.19 5.05 -8.89
CA LEU A 57 -25.14 5.62 -9.74
C LEU A 57 -25.67 6.63 -10.76
N ASP A 58 -26.95 6.54 -11.16
CA ASP A 58 -27.54 7.45 -12.13
C ASP A 58 -27.82 8.82 -11.50
N ASN A 59 -28.20 8.85 -10.22
CA ASN A 59 -28.31 10.07 -9.43
C ASN A 59 -26.95 10.75 -9.16
N LEU A 60 -25.86 9.99 -9.08
CA LEU A 60 -24.51 10.54 -8.90
C LEU A 60 -23.90 11.07 -10.21
N ARG A 61 -24.37 10.58 -11.36
CA ARG A 61 -23.84 10.90 -12.69
C ARG A 61 -24.41 12.17 -13.31
N ILE A 62 -25.03 13.06 -12.52
CA ILE A 62 -25.60 14.32 -13.04
C ILE A 62 -24.53 15.06 -13.86
N LYS A 63 -24.77 15.05 -15.18
CA LYS A 63 -23.89 15.54 -16.24
C LYS A 63 -23.57 17.02 -16.03
N ARG A 64 -22.43 17.32 -15.42
CA ARG A 64 -21.87 18.68 -15.36
C ARG A 64 -21.05 18.99 -16.62
N TRP A 65 -21.70 18.95 -17.78
CA TRP A 65 -21.13 19.38 -19.06
C TRP A 65 -22.20 20.10 -19.90
N LYS A 66 -22.67 21.25 -19.41
CA LYS A 66 -23.61 22.11 -20.16
C LYS A 66 -23.07 23.53 -20.44
N TYR A 67 -21.75 23.75 -20.36
CA TYR A 67 -21.14 25.06 -20.62
C TYR A 67 -19.76 24.98 -21.29
N PHE A 68 -19.62 24.17 -22.34
CA PHE A 68 -18.59 24.34 -23.37
C PHE A 68 -19.21 24.00 -24.73
#